data_AF-A0AAD0RQB5-F1
#
_entry.id   AF-A0AAD0RQB5-F1
#
_cell.length_a   1.000
_cell.length_b   1.000
_cell.length_c   1.000
_cell.angle_alpha   90.00
_cell.angle_beta   90.00
_cell.angle_gamma   90.00
#
_symmetry.space_group_name_H-M   'P 1'
#
loop_
_entity.id
_entity.type
_entity.pdbx_description
1 polymer ?
#
loop_
_entity_poly.entity_id
_entity_poly.type
_entity_poly.pdbx_seq_one_letter_code
_entity_poly.pdbx_strand_id
1 'polypeptide(L)'
;MSSSQTPASQATPFRAITQQHVAPFLDLLLDPVADSGNWQQRIAMIQPPLECLRLFDDTPLSDLRQDSPLLVRVWLNQSEHCDWLESTLNLLWQQPQWIVLFSSSSQPALAAHLRRFLTVKLDGGGLTLLRYYDPRLLRIVVNTLTPAQGAALGQRIDLWLWRNRDGELERWTAPSDHPAPLPSSHQPLPLDSAQRVQLESYVEAHASLIQLQSLEPARATQSQEQLLDELARLNRQADVESRWNSVERMEWIRRHLPEITATT
;
A
#
# COMPACT_ATOMS: atom_id res chain seq x y z
N MET A 1 -27.99 3.19 26.86
CA MET A 1 -26.79 4.01 27.11
C MET A 1 -25.60 3.19 26.64
N SER A 2 -25.25 3.33 25.36
CA SER A 2 -24.15 2.58 24.76
C SER A 2 -22.86 3.30 25.07
N SER A 3 -21.98 2.63 25.81
CA SER A 3 -20.64 3.10 26.14
C SER A 3 -19.80 3.15 24.87
N SER A 4 -19.50 4.36 24.41
CA SER A 4 -18.47 4.64 23.41
C SER A 4 -17.12 4.17 23.95
N GLN A 5 -16.60 3.05 23.46
CA GLN A 5 -15.21 2.68 23.70
C GLN A 5 -14.30 3.74 23.06
N THR A 6 -13.48 4.36 23.89
CA THR A 6 -12.42 5.30 23.51
C THR A 6 -11.37 4.56 22.64
N PRO A 7 -10.85 5.16 21.55
CA PRO A 7 -9.86 4.53 20.66
C PRO A 7 -8.44 4.39 21.27
N ALA A 8 -8.30 4.53 22.60
CA ALA A 8 -7.03 4.60 23.30
C ALA A 8 -6.22 3.27 23.32
N SER A 9 -6.80 2.13 22.94
CA SER A 9 -6.18 0.82 23.17
C SER A 9 -5.32 0.29 22.00
N GLN A 10 -5.38 0.90 20.81
CA GLN A 10 -4.77 0.32 19.59
C GLN A 10 -3.66 1.19 18.96
N ALA A 11 -3.35 2.35 19.54
CA ALA A 11 -2.15 3.15 19.23
C ALA A 11 -0.85 2.54 19.81
N THR A 12 -0.99 1.59 20.74
CA THR A 12 0.12 0.95 21.48
C THR A 12 1.11 0.19 20.59
N PRO A 13 0.71 -0.62 19.59
CA PRO A 13 1.67 -1.36 18.77
C PRO A 13 2.48 -0.41 17.88
N PHE A 14 1.84 0.62 17.32
CA PHE A 14 2.52 1.63 16.53
C PHE A 14 3.54 2.42 17.37
N ARG A 15 3.15 2.88 18.57
CA ARG A 15 4.05 3.56 19.50
C ARG A 15 5.22 2.69 19.95
N ALA A 16 5.00 1.40 20.16
CA ALA A 16 6.09 0.47 20.51
C ALA A 16 7.10 0.30 19.35
N ILE A 17 6.63 0.26 18.11
CA ILE A 17 7.49 0.16 16.92
C ILE A 17 8.28 1.45 16.71
N THR A 18 7.65 2.63 16.87
CA THR A 18 8.36 3.91 16.72
C THR A 18 9.40 4.14 17.82
N GLN A 19 9.19 3.63 19.04
CA GLN A 19 10.17 3.70 20.13
C GLN A 19 11.44 2.87 19.88
N GLN A 20 11.37 1.84 19.03
CA GLN A 20 12.52 1.04 18.64
C GLN A 20 13.29 1.65 17.45
N HIS A 21 12.75 2.69 16.81
CA HIS A 21 13.42 3.39 15.73
C HIS A 21 14.48 4.36 16.25
N VAL A 22 15.70 4.22 15.73
CA VAL A 22 16.84 5.05 16.12
C VAL A 22 16.81 6.43 15.46
N ALA A 23 16.23 6.58 14.27
CA ALA A 23 16.21 7.88 13.60
C ALA A 23 15.18 8.81 14.28
N PRO A 24 15.46 10.13 14.36
CA PRO A 24 14.54 11.09 14.99
C PRO A 24 13.33 11.43 14.11
N PHE A 25 13.12 10.70 13.02
CA PHE A 25 12.04 10.92 12.07
C PHE A 25 11.54 9.59 11.51
N LEU A 26 10.34 9.62 10.95
CA LEU A 26 9.83 8.61 10.03
C LEU A 26 9.25 9.29 8.79
N ASP A 27 9.08 8.54 7.71
CA ASP A 27 8.42 9.03 6.51
C ASP A 27 7.07 8.32 6.32
N LEU A 28 6.04 9.09 5.98
CA LEU A 28 4.68 8.62 5.75
C LEU A 28 4.35 8.76 4.26
N LEU A 29 4.03 7.65 3.60
CA LEU A 29 3.40 7.65 2.29
C LEU A 29 1.89 7.75 2.46
N LEU A 30 1.30 8.78 1.87
CA LEU A 30 -0.14 9.00 1.83
C LEU A 30 -0.65 8.91 0.39
N ASP A 31 -1.64 8.05 0.16
CA ASP A 31 -2.39 8.03 -1.09
C ASP A 31 -3.30 9.29 -1.15
N PRO A 32 -3.21 10.17 -2.16
CA PRO A 32 -4.01 11.40 -2.21
C PRO A 32 -5.51 11.17 -2.30
N VAL A 33 -5.96 9.98 -2.72
CA VAL A 33 -7.38 9.59 -2.72
C VAL A 33 -7.97 9.62 -1.29
N ALA A 34 -7.13 9.49 -0.27
CA ALA A 34 -7.52 9.36 1.12
C ALA A 34 -8.27 10.56 1.73
N ASP A 35 -8.01 11.78 1.26
CA ASP A 35 -8.58 13.01 1.87
C ASP A 35 -9.15 13.96 0.82
N SER A 36 -9.64 13.42 -0.30
CA SER A 36 -10.18 14.21 -1.42
C SER A 36 -9.25 15.36 -1.88
N GLY A 37 -7.93 15.17 -1.75
CA GLY A 37 -6.92 16.17 -2.11
C GLY A 37 -6.55 17.20 -1.01
N ASN A 38 -7.15 17.17 0.19
CA ASN A 38 -6.91 18.19 1.22
C ASN A 38 -5.61 18.01 2.03
N TRP A 39 -4.91 16.89 1.85
CA TRP A 39 -3.68 16.60 2.62
C TRP A 39 -2.64 17.71 2.55
N GLN A 40 -2.41 18.29 1.38
CA GLN A 40 -1.41 19.34 1.21
C GLN A 40 -1.71 20.58 2.06
N GLN A 41 -2.99 20.96 2.15
CA GLN A 41 -3.40 22.09 2.98
C GLN A 41 -3.18 21.77 4.46
N ARG A 42 -3.58 20.56 4.90
CA ARG A 42 -3.43 20.11 6.29
C ARG A 42 -1.96 20.03 6.72
N ILE A 43 -1.10 19.52 5.84
CA ILE A 43 0.35 19.44 6.05
C ILE A 43 0.96 20.84 6.13
N ALA A 44 0.54 21.77 5.25
CA ALA A 44 1.06 23.14 5.21
C ALA A 44 0.69 24.00 6.43
N MET A 45 -0.35 23.62 7.18
CA MET A 45 -0.78 24.34 8.39
C MET A 45 0.00 23.95 9.66
N ILE A 46 0.80 22.88 9.61
CA ILE A 46 1.58 22.43 10.78
C ILE A 46 2.78 23.34 10.98
N GLN A 47 3.06 23.68 12.24
CA GLN A 47 4.19 24.52 12.62
C GLN A 47 5.06 23.76 13.64
N PRO A 48 6.37 23.58 13.39
CA PRO A 48 7.08 23.90 12.14
C PRO A 48 6.54 23.11 10.94
N PRO A 49 6.76 23.58 9.70
CA PRO A 49 6.22 22.94 8.50
C PRO A 49 6.78 21.53 8.32
N LEU A 50 5.89 20.59 8.04
CA LEU A 50 6.24 19.24 7.62
C LEU A 50 6.90 19.26 6.23
N GLU A 51 8.04 18.58 6.07
CA GLU A 51 8.64 18.39 4.75
C GLU A 51 7.77 17.42 3.95
N CYS A 52 7.38 17.79 2.73
CA CYS A 52 6.45 17.01 1.91
C CYS A 52 6.87 17.06 0.44
N LEU A 53 7.00 15.88 -0.17
CA LEU A 53 7.32 15.69 -1.59
C LEU A 53 6.24 14.86 -2.26
N ARG A 54 5.98 15.14 -3.54
CA ARG A 54 5.17 14.25 -4.41
C ARG A 54 6.09 13.26 -5.10
N LEU A 55 5.72 11.98 -5.14
CA LEU A 55 6.55 11.01 -5.84
C LEU A 55 6.48 11.15 -7.37
N PHE A 56 5.38 11.61 -7.96
CA PHE A 56 5.31 11.72 -9.43
C PHE A 56 6.08 12.92 -9.98
N ASP A 57 6.49 13.87 -9.14
CA ASP A 57 7.33 14.99 -9.56
C ASP A 57 8.66 14.49 -10.13
N ASP A 58 9.12 15.14 -11.20
CA ASP A 58 10.35 14.81 -11.92
C ASP A 58 10.36 13.40 -12.51
N THR A 59 9.17 12.85 -12.82
CA THR A 59 9.02 11.55 -13.48
C THR A 59 8.13 11.66 -14.72
N PRO A 60 8.10 10.63 -15.60
CA PRO A 60 7.13 10.56 -16.70
C PRO A 60 5.65 10.61 -16.25
N LEU A 61 5.36 10.46 -14.96
CA LEU A 61 4.02 10.53 -14.38
C LEU A 61 3.64 11.96 -13.92
N SER A 62 4.46 12.97 -14.23
CA SER A 62 4.23 14.36 -13.77
C SER A 62 2.88 14.93 -14.22
N ASP A 63 2.33 14.46 -15.34
CA ASP A 63 0.99 14.86 -15.81
C ASP A 63 -0.13 14.39 -14.86
N LEU A 64 0.13 13.37 -14.04
CA LEU A 64 -0.78 12.82 -13.02
C LEU A 64 -0.47 13.36 -11.61
N ARG A 65 0.23 14.51 -11.49
CA ARG A 65 0.69 15.08 -10.22
C ARG A 65 -0.41 15.22 -9.15
N GLN A 66 -1.67 15.44 -9.55
CA GLN A 66 -2.80 15.56 -8.62
C GLN A 66 -3.06 14.24 -7.86
N ASP A 67 -2.81 13.11 -8.52
CA ASP A 67 -2.96 11.74 -7.98
C ASP A 67 -1.64 11.19 -7.44
N SER A 68 -0.61 12.04 -7.29
CA SER A 68 0.68 11.61 -6.77
C SER A 68 0.60 11.26 -5.28
N PRO A 69 1.12 10.10 -4.85
CA PRO A 69 1.37 9.84 -3.43
C PRO A 69 2.28 10.92 -2.85
N LEU A 70 1.98 11.30 -1.62
CA LEU A 70 2.75 12.26 -0.82
C LEU A 70 3.71 11.50 0.08
N LEU A 71 4.97 11.90 0.09
CA LEU A 71 5.99 11.47 1.05
C LEU A 71 6.17 12.59 2.08
N VAL A 72 5.70 12.36 3.30
CA VAL A 72 5.69 13.35 4.38
C VAL A 72 6.67 12.94 5.47
N ARG A 73 7.60 13.82 5.84
CA ARG A 73 8.55 13.54 6.93
C ARG A 73 7.99 14.02 8.26
N VAL A 74 7.92 13.11 9.22
CA VAL A 74 7.45 13.39 10.58
C VAL A 74 8.64 13.33 11.53
N TRP A 75 8.94 14.44 12.20
CA TRP A 75 10.00 14.54 13.18
C TRP A 75 9.46 14.16 14.55
N LEU A 76 9.98 13.07 15.13
CA LEU A 76 9.49 12.47 16.37
C LEU A 76 9.88 13.25 17.63
N ASN A 77 10.78 14.22 17.49
CA ASN A 77 11.17 15.16 18.54
C ASN A 77 10.35 16.47 18.53
N GLN A 78 9.43 16.64 17.58
CA GLN A 78 8.53 17.78 17.48
C GLN A 78 7.12 17.35 17.93
N SER A 79 6.56 18.00 18.95
CA SER A 79 5.23 17.68 19.48
C SER A 79 4.14 17.80 18.43
N GLU A 80 4.16 18.87 17.65
CA GLU A 80 3.15 19.21 16.65
C GLU A 80 3.15 18.21 15.49
N HIS A 81 4.33 17.67 15.15
CA HIS A 81 4.45 16.61 14.16
C HIS A 81 3.87 15.29 14.69
N CYS A 82 4.11 14.97 15.97
CA CYS A 82 3.58 13.78 16.62
C CYS A 82 2.05 13.84 16.76
N ASP A 83 1.52 15.00 17.18
CA ASP A 83 0.08 15.24 17.29
C ASP A 83 -0.61 15.15 15.92
N TRP A 84 0.03 15.69 14.87
CA TRP A 84 -0.44 15.56 13.50
C TRP A 84 -0.44 14.10 13.03
N LEU A 85 0.63 13.35 13.31
CA LEU A 85 0.73 11.93 12.94
C LEU A 85 -0.37 11.13 13.63
N GLU A 86 -0.54 11.28 14.94
CA GLU A 86 -1.58 10.57 15.70
C GLU A 86 -2.98 10.93 15.19
N SER A 87 -3.26 12.21 14.97
CA SER A 87 -4.53 12.67 14.40
C SER A 87 -4.78 12.11 13.00
N THR A 88 -3.73 12.04 12.18
CA THR A 88 -3.79 11.50 10.80
C THR A 88 -4.07 10.00 10.80
N LEU A 89 -3.34 9.23 11.61
CA LEU A 89 -3.55 7.79 11.75
C LEU A 89 -4.92 7.46 12.33
N ASN A 90 -5.42 8.28 13.27
CA ASN A 90 -6.77 8.13 13.82
C ASN A 90 -7.86 8.45 12.78
N LEU A 91 -7.70 9.51 11.99
CA LEU A 91 -8.63 9.84 10.91
C LEU A 91 -8.69 8.73 9.87
N LEU A 92 -7.52 8.22 9.48
CA LEU A 92 -7.38 7.16 8.50
C LEU A 92 -7.53 5.77 9.12
N TRP A 93 -7.95 5.66 10.38
CA TRP A 93 -7.93 4.38 11.07
C TRP A 93 -8.69 3.34 10.24
N GLN A 94 -9.93 3.63 9.87
CA GLN A 94 -10.79 2.70 9.13
C GLN A 94 -10.43 2.56 7.63
N GLN A 95 -9.33 3.14 7.15
CA GLN A 95 -8.97 3.16 5.73
C GLN A 95 -7.50 2.75 5.53
N PRO A 96 -7.20 1.68 4.77
CA PRO A 96 -5.83 1.33 4.41
C PRO A 96 -5.32 2.35 3.38
N GLN A 97 -4.76 3.45 3.85
CA GLN A 97 -4.39 4.61 3.00
C GLN A 97 -3.03 5.24 3.33
N TRP A 98 -2.31 4.65 4.28
CA TRP A 98 -1.00 5.10 4.70
C TRP A 98 0.00 3.94 4.77
N ILE A 99 1.25 4.25 4.51
CA ILE A 99 2.40 3.37 4.75
C ILE A 99 3.46 4.19 5.49
N VAL A 100 3.97 3.66 6.59
CA VAL A 100 5.09 4.22 7.34
C VAL A 100 6.38 3.55 6.88
N LEU A 101 7.38 4.36 6.59
CA LEU A 101 8.71 3.96 6.18
C LEU A 101 9.71 4.38 7.27
N PHE A 102 10.46 3.41 7.76
CA PHE A 102 11.59 3.63 8.64
C PHE A 102 12.87 3.60 7.81
N SER A 103 13.64 4.69 7.82
CA SER A 103 14.84 4.84 6.99
C SER A 103 15.80 5.84 7.62
N SER A 104 17.10 5.64 7.42
CA SER A 104 18.14 6.61 7.73
C SER A 104 18.40 7.63 6.60
N SER A 105 17.71 7.52 5.46
CA SER A 105 17.93 8.39 4.30
C SER A 105 17.37 9.79 4.50
N SER A 106 17.98 10.80 3.85
CA SER A 106 17.34 12.11 3.70
C SER A 106 16.07 12.00 2.85
N GLN A 107 15.10 12.89 3.06
CA GLN A 107 13.83 12.84 2.33
C GLN A 107 14.01 12.89 0.79
N PRO A 108 14.88 13.76 0.23
CA PRO A 108 15.11 13.76 -1.22
C PRO A 108 15.74 12.47 -1.74
N ALA A 109 16.65 11.85 -0.98
CA ALA A 109 17.28 10.59 -1.37
C ALA A 109 16.28 9.42 -1.31
N LEU A 110 15.39 9.41 -0.31
CA LEU A 110 14.31 8.43 -0.22
C LEU A 110 13.30 8.61 -1.36
N ALA A 111 12.88 9.83 -1.66
CA ALA A 111 11.99 10.12 -2.78
C ALA A 111 12.61 9.67 -4.12
N ALA A 112 13.87 10.02 -4.36
CA ALA A 112 14.59 9.59 -5.56
C ALA A 112 14.69 8.06 -5.68
N HIS A 113 14.88 7.36 -4.55
CA HIS A 113 14.87 5.90 -4.52
C HIS A 113 13.51 5.32 -4.90
N LEU A 114 12.44 5.75 -4.20
CA LEU A 114 11.06 5.31 -4.42
C LEU A 114 10.59 5.56 -5.87
N ARG A 115 10.95 6.71 -6.44
CA ARG A 115 10.61 7.08 -7.83
C ARG A 115 11.06 6.05 -8.87
N ARG A 116 12.15 5.32 -8.62
CA ARG A 116 12.72 4.33 -9.54
C ARG A 116 11.85 3.09 -9.72
N PHE A 117 10.93 2.87 -8.77
CA PHE A 117 10.03 1.73 -8.75
C PHE A 117 8.60 2.09 -9.15
N LEU A 118 8.33 3.36 -9.49
CA LEU A 118 6.99 3.77 -9.93
C LEU A 118 6.61 3.15 -11.27
N THR A 119 7.58 2.90 -12.14
CA THR A 119 7.35 2.30 -13.45
C THR A 119 8.04 0.95 -13.53
N VAL A 120 7.32 -0.05 -14.04
CA VAL A 120 7.83 -1.39 -14.35
C VAL A 120 7.73 -1.65 -15.84
N LYS A 121 8.61 -2.52 -16.34
CA LYS A 121 8.61 -2.97 -17.74
C LYS A 121 8.01 -4.37 -17.81
N LEU A 122 6.97 -4.53 -18.63
CA LEU A 122 6.31 -5.81 -18.87
C LEU A 122 7.03 -6.62 -19.95
N ASP A 123 6.81 -7.94 -19.94
CA ASP A 123 7.11 -8.81 -21.08
C ASP A 123 6.42 -8.27 -22.34
N GLY A 124 7.21 -7.97 -23.38
CA GLY A 124 6.76 -7.27 -24.59
C GLY A 124 7.15 -5.79 -24.66
N GLY A 125 7.76 -5.24 -23.60
CA GLY A 125 8.38 -3.91 -23.60
C GLY A 125 7.46 -2.76 -23.20
N GLY A 126 6.19 -3.03 -22.92
CA GLY A 126 5.25 -2.04 -22.36
C GLY A 126 5.68 -1.56 -20.98
N LEU A 127 5.33 -0.32 -20.64
CA LEU A 127 5.57 0.26 -19.33
C LEU A 127 4.24 0.43 -18.59
N THR A 128 4.22 0.14 -17.30
CA THR A 128 3.05 0.37 -16.44
C THR A 128 3.44 0.86 -15.05
N LEU A 129 2.48 1.44 -14.34
CA LEU A 129 2.64 1.95 -12.98
C LEU A 129 2.62 0.80 -11.97
N LEU A 130 3.63 0.72 -11.11
CA LEU A 130 3.64 -0.17 -9.95
C LEU A 130 3.23 0.60 -8.70
N ARG A 131 2.02 0.34 -8.22
CA ARG A 131 1.40 1.03 -7.08
C ARG A 131 1.86 0.45 -5.73
N TYR A 132 3.17 0.34 -5.49
CA TYR A 132 3.70 -0.13 -4.20
C TYR A 132 3.32 0.81 -3.03
N TYR A 133 3.00 2.07 -3.33
CA TYR A 133 2.61 3.08 -2.34
C TYR A 133 1.13 2.97 -1.91
N ASP A 134 0.36 2.08 -2.54
CA ASP A 134 -1.00 1.80 -2.12
C ASP A 134 -0.98 0.65 -1.10
N PRO A 135 -1.30 0.87 0.18
CA PRO A 135 -1.23 -0.18 1.21
C PRO A 135 -2.17 -1.37 0.92
N ARG A 136 -3.22 -1.17 0.11
CA ARG A 136 -4.09 -2.24 -0.37
C ARG A 136 -3.38 -3.18 -1.34
N LEU A 137 -2.35 -2.71 -2.03
CA LEU A 137 -1.57 -3.46 -3.01
C LEU A 137 -0.18 -3.83 -2.50
N LEU A 138 0.33 -3.16 -1.47
CA LEU A 138 1.71 -3.35 -0.98
C LEU A 138 2.01 -4.82 -0.66
N ARG A 139 1.15 -5.53 0.11
CA ARG A 139 1.32 -6.97 0.38
C ARG A 139 1.49 -7.77 -0.91
N ILE A 140 0.63 -7.53 -1.88
CA ILE A 140 0.61 -8.26 -3.14
C ILE A 140 1.88 -7.97 -3.93
N VAL A 141 2.29 -6.70 -4.01
CA VAL A 141 3.52 -6.29 -4.67
C VAL A 141 4.71 -7.00 -4.07
N VAL A 142 4.94 -6.90 -2.75
CA VAL A 142 6.14 -7.49 -2.11
C VAL A 142 6.16 -9.02 -2.17
N ASN A 143 5.00 -9.67 -2.22
CA ASN A 143 4.89 -11.13 -2.38
C ASN A 143 5.01 -11.60 -3.84
N THR A 144 4.84 -10.70 -4.81
CA THR A 144 4.97 -11.03 -6.25
C THR A 144 6.39 -10.78 -6.76
N LEU A 145 7.11 -9.83 -6.17
CA LEU A 145 8.50 -9.57 -6.51
C LEU A 145 9.39 -10.76 -6.17
N THR A 146 10.36 -11.06 -7.04
CA THR A 146 11.47 -11.96 -6.72
C THR A 146 12.27 -11.40 -5.53
N PRO A 147 13.00 -12.25 -4.79
CA PRO A 147 13.81 -11.78 -3.67
C PRO A 147 14.78 -10.65 -4.04
N ALA A 148 15.38 -10.69 -5.24
CA ALA A 148 16.25 -9.63 -5.73
C ALA A 148 15.49 -8.32 -6.01
N GLN A 149 14.33 -8.37 -6.68
CA GLN A 149 13.52 -7.17 -6.93
C GLN A 149 13.01 -6.56 -5.60
N GLY A 150 12.60 -7.41 -4.65
CA GLY A 150 12.20 -6.98 -3.30
C GLY A 150 13.36 -6.33 -2.53
N ALA A 151 14.55 -6.92 -2.58
CA ALA A 151 15.75 -6.34 -1.98
C ALA A 151 16.09 -4.97 -2.60
N ALA A 152 15.97 -4.83 -3.93
CA ALA A 152 16.15 -3.54 -4.60
C ALA A 152 15.13 -2.50 -4.12
N LEU A 153 13.84 -2.86 -4.03
CA LEU A 153 12.78 -1.96 -3.56
C LEU A 153 13.07 -1.47 -2.13
N GLY A 154 13.52 -2.35 -1.23
CA GLY A 154 13.75 -2.01 0.18
C GLY A 154 15.17 -1.58 0.55
N GLN A 155 16.14 -1.48 -0.38
CA GLN A 155 17.56 -1.24 -0.07
C GLN A 155 17.88 -0.03 0.84
N ARG A 156 16.97 0.95 0.96
CA ARG A 156 17.13 2.15 1.78
C ARG A 156 16.12 2.26 2.92
N ILE A 157 15.31 1.23 3.14
CA ILE A 157 14.16 1.28 4.05
C ILE A 157 14.26 0.05 4.96
N ASP A 158 14.44 0.32 6.25
CA ASP A 158 14.64 -0.70 7.27
C ASP A 158 13.34 -1.47 7.55
N LEU A 159 12.21 -0.76 7.52
CA LEU A 159 10.89 -1.33 7.80
C LEU A 159 9.80 -0.58 7.04
N TRP A 160 8.92 -1.34 6.44
CA TRP A 160 7.63 -0.89 5.90
C TRP A 160 6.53 -1.35 6.85
N LEU A 161 5.67 -0.44 7.24
CA LEU A 161 4.56 -0.71 8.15
C LEU A 161 3.28 -0.10 7.59
N TRP A 162 2.22 -0.89 7.49
CA TRP A 162 0.92 -0.42 7.01
C TRP A 162 -0.20 -1.16 7.71
N ARG A 163 -1.42 -0.68 7.53
CA ARG A 163 -2.63 -1.38 7.96
C ARG A 163 -3.27 -2.08 6.78
N ASN A 164 -3.57 -3.37 6.92
CA ASN A 164 -4.28 -4.13 5.90
C ASN A 164 -5.80 -3.88 5.94
N ARG A 165 -6.56 -4.49 5.04
CA ARG A 165 -8.03 -4.33 4.95
C ARG A 165 -8.78 -4.88 6.17
N ASP A 166 -8.17 -5.80 6.92
CA ASP A 166 -8.71 -6.36 8.15
C ASP A 166 -8.41 -5.50 9.38
N GLY A 167 -7.67 -4.41 9.17
CA GLY A 167 -7.31 -3.50 10.24
C GLY A 167 -6.12 -3.98 11.07
N GLU A 168 -5.39 -4.98 10.62
CA GLU A 168 -4.17 -5.45 11.27
C GLU A 168 -2.94 -4.69 10.77
N LEU A 169 -1.93 -4.57 11.63
CA LEU A 169 -0.66 -3.97 11.25
C LEU A 169 0.24 -5.02 10.57
N GLU A 170 0.49 -4.83 9.29
CA GLU A 170 1.44 -5.62 8.52
C GLU A 170 2.80 -4.95 8.47
N ARG A 171 3.84 -5.78 8.44
CA ARG A 171 5.23 -5.35 8.41
C ARG A 171 5.98 -6.07 7.31
N TRP A 172 6.87 -5.35 6.64
CA TRP A 172 7.77 -5.93 5.65
C TRP A 172 9.16 -5.33 5.75
N THR A 173 10.16 -6.19 5.58
CA THR A 173 11.59 -5.86 5.58
C THR A 173 12.19 -6.50 4.34
N ALA A 174 13.03 -5.76 3.63
CA ALA A 174 13.64 -6.30 2.41
C ALA A 174 14.55 -7.50 2.71
N PRO A 175 14.59 -8.50 1.81
CA PRO A 175 15.57 -9.58 1.89
C PRO A 175 17.01 -9.03 1.92
N SER A 176 17.78 -9.37 2.94
CA SER A 176 19.13 -8.80 3.17
C SER A 176 20.23 -9.49 2.37
N ASP A 177 20.03 -10.76 1.98
CA ASP A 177 21.05 -11.61 1.34
C ASP A 177 21.10 -11.50 -0.19
N HIS A 178 20.35 -10.56 -0.77
CA HIS A 178 20.21 -10.42 -2.21
C HIS A 178 20.79 -9.08 -2.68
N PRO A 179 22.06 -9.03 -3.11
CA PRO A 179 22.60 -7.83 -3.75
C PRO A 179 21.86 -7.61 -5.08
N ALA A 180 21.03 -6.57 -5.13
CA ALA A 180 20.19 -6.31 -6.29
C ALA A 180 20.55 -4.96 -6.92
N PRO A 181 20.79 -4.93 -8.24
CA PRO A 181 20.98 -3.66 -8.95
C PRO A 181 19.68 -2.86 -8.88
N LEU A 182 19.82 -1.58 -8.58
CA LEU A 182 18.66 -0.70 -8.51
C LEU A 182 18.20 -0.28 -9.93
N PRO A 183 16.88 -0.30 -10.24
CA PRO A 183 16.34 0.15 -11.52
C PRO A 183 16.70 1.59 -11.83
N SER A 184 16.88 2.02 -13.08
CA SER A 184 17.07 3.45 -13.39
C SER A 184 15.91 3.99 -14.22
N SER A 185 15.82 5.30 -14.39
CA SER A 185 14.84 5.91 -15.31
C SER A 185 14.88 5.30 -16.72
N HIS A 186 16.05 4.83 -17.16
CA HIS A 186 16.26 4.20 -18.46
C HIS A 186 16.15 2.67 -18.45
N GLN A 187 16.13 2.05 -17.27
CA GLN A 187 15.96 0.62 -17.07
C GLN A 187 15.00 0.37 -15.91
N PRO A 188 13.68 0.47 -16.17
CA PRO A 188 12.66 0.14 -15.19
C PRO A 188 12.77 -1.31 -14.74
N LEU A 189 12.24 -1.61 -13.55
CA LEU A 189 12.20 -2.96 -13.01
C LEU A 189 11.41 -3.88 -13.97
N PRO A 190 12.00 -4.96 -14.51
CA PRO A 190 11.28 -5.89 -15.37
C PRO A 190 10.33 -6.75 -14.54
N LEU A 191 9.12 -7.00 -15.04
CA LEU A 191 8.20 -7.99 -14.51
C LEU A 191 7.97 -9.06 -15.57
N ASP A 192 8.14 -10.32 -15.17
CA ASP A 192 7.79 -11.43 -16.04
C ASP A 192 6.27 -11.63 -16.15
N SER A 193 5.86 -12.50 -17.07
CA SER A 193 4.47 -12.79 -17.35
C SER A 193 3.72 -13.37 -16.15
N ALA A 194 4.37 -14.16 -15.30
CA ALA A 194 3.74 -14.73 -14.12
C ALA A 194 3.49 -13.64 -13.06
N GLN A 195 4.47 -12.76 -12.84
CA GLN A 195 4.34 -11.60 -11.96
C GLN A 195 3.24 -10.65 -12.44
N ARG A 196 3.20 -10.37 -13.75
CA ARG A 196 2.16 -9.55 -14.36
C ARG A 196 0.76 -10.15 -14.13
N VAL A 197 0.57 -11.42 -14.48
CA VAL A 197 -0.72 -12.12 -14.30
C VAL A 197 -1.14 -12.15 -12.83
N GLN A 198 -0.20 -12.33 -11.91
CA GLN A 198 -0.48 -12.28 -10.49
C GLN A 198 -0.98 -10.89 -10.07
N LEU A 199 -0.29 -9.80 -10.41
CA LEU A 199 -0.73 -8.44 -10.07
C LEU A 199 -2.09 -8.11 -10.72
N GLU A 200 -2.29 -8.44 -12.00
CA GLU A 200 -3.55 -8.24 -12.72
C GLU A 200 -4.71 -8.97 -12.02
N SER A 201 -4.51 -10.22 -11.58
CA SER A 201 -5.55 -10.98 -10.88
C SER A 201 -6.02 -10.34 -9.57
N TYR A 202 -5.13 -9.62 -8.87
CA TYR A 202 -5.48 -8.90 -7.65
C TYR A 202 -6.19 -7.58 -7.91
N VAL A 203 -5.93 -6.94 -9.06
CA VAL A 203 -6.71 -5.77 -9.50
C VAL A 203 -8.16 -6.19 -9.78
N GLU A 204 -8.35 -7.31 -10.49
CA GLU A 204 -9.69 -7.87 -10.73
C GLU A 204 -10.37 -8.34 -9.44
N ALA A 205 -9.61 -8.98 -8.54
CA ALA A 205 -10.11 -9.40 -7.24
C ALA A 205 -10.59 -8.20 -6.41
N HIS A 206 -9.90 -7.06 -6.48
CA HIS A 206 -10.32 -5.86 -5.77
C HIS A 206 -11.66 -5.33 -6.29
N ALA A 207 -11.86 -5.29 -7.61
CA ALA A 207 -13.15 -4.94 -8.20
C ALA A 207 -14.25 -5.93 -7.80
N SER A 208 -13.93 -7.22 -7.81
CA SER A 208 -14.83 -8.30 -7.38
C SER A 208 -15.23 -8.18 -5.91
N LEU A 209 -14.28 -7.79 -5.03
CA LEU A 209 -14.51 -7.60 -3.61
C LEU A 209 -15.52 -6.47 -3.36
N ILE A 210 -15.34 -5.33 -4.03
CA ILE A 210 -16.27 -4.19 -3.93
C ILE A 210 -17.68 -4.60 -4.37
N GLN A 211 -17.79 -5.31 -5.50
CA GLN A 211 -19.07 -5.80 -6.00
C GLN A 211 -19.70 -6.83 -5.04
N LEU A 212 -18.90 -7.74 -4.49
CA LEU A 212 -19.37 -8.76 -3.55
C LEU A 212 -19.92 -8.12 -2.27
N GLN A 213 -19.24 -7.14 -1.69
CA GLN A 213 -19.69 -6.43 -0.49
C GLN A 213 -21.01 -5.66 -0.73
N SER A 214 -21.21 -5.15 -1.94
CA SER A 214 -22.47 -4.52 -2.36
C SER A 214 -23.63 -5.53 -2.40
N LEU A 215 -23.38 -6.73 -2.93
CA LEU A 215 -24.39 -7.79 -3.06
C LEU A 215 -24.64 -8.57 -1.78
N GLU A 216 -23.61 -8.75 -0.96
CA GLU A 216 -23.60 -9.55 0.27
C GLU A 216 -22.92 -8.78 1.42
N PRO A 217 -23.62 -7.80 2.04
CA PRO A 217 -23.03 -6.97 3.09
C PRO A 217 -22.46 -7.76 4.29
N ALA A 218 -22.97 -8.98 4.54
CA ALA A 218 -22.45 -9.87 5.58
C ALA A 218 -20.97 -10.25 5.37
N ARG A 219 -20.48 -10.27 4.12
CA ARG A 219 -19.08 -10.55 3.78
C ARG A 219 -18.10 -9.50 4.31
N ALA A 220 -18.59 -8.30 4.63
CA ALA A 220 -17.77 -7.24 5.23
C ALA A 220 -17.26 -7.60 6.64
N THR A 221 -17.86 -8.61 7.29
CA THR A 221 -17.43 -9.10 8.62
C THR A 221 -16.39 -10.22 8.56
N GLN A 222 -16.10 -10.76 7.37
CA GLN A 222 -15.08 -11.79 7.16
C GLN A 222 -13.70 -11.15 6.96
N SER A 223 -12.63 -11.95 6.96
CA SER A 223 -11.30 -11.45 6.56
C SER A 223 -11.34 -11.02 5.09
N GLN A 224 -11.21 -9.71 4.88
CA GLN A 224 -11.12 -9.05 3.59
C GLN A 224 -9.85 -9.45 2.84
N GLU A 225 -8.76 -9.73 3.54
CA GLU A 225 -7.53 -10.16 2.89
C GLU A 225 -7.61 -11.61 2.39
N GLN A 226 -8.19 -12.52 3.16
CA GLN A 226 -8.42 -13.89 2.71
C GLN A 226 -9.48 -13.93 1.59
N LEU A 227 -10.53 -13.11 1.67
CA LEU A 227 -11.50 -12.96 0.58
C LEU A 227 -10.82 -12.48 -0.70
N LEU A 228 -9.92 -11.50 -0.61
CA LEU A 228 -9.18 -10.99 -1.76
C LEU A 228 -8.31 -12.08 -2.41
N ASP A 229 -7.58 -12.85 -1.61
CA ASP A 229 -6.73 -13.93 -2.11
C ASP A 229 -7.55 -15.01 -2.84
N GLU A 230 -8.70 -15.36 -2.28
CA GLU A 230 -9.61 -16.35 -2.89
C GLU A 230 -10.29 -15.80 -4.15
N LEU A 231 -10.68 -14.53 -4.17
CA LEU A 231 -11.18 -13.86 -5.36
C LEU A 231 -10.12 -13.81 -6.46
N ALA A 232 -8.85 -13.55 -6.14
CA ALA A 232 -7.76 -13.58 -7.11
C ALA A 232 -7.53 -14.99 -7.68
N ARG A 233 -7.65 -16.03 -6.84
CA ARG A 233 -7.61 -17.43 -7.27
C ARG A 233 -8.77 -17.77 -8.21
N LEU A 234 -9.99 -17.42 -7.83
CA LEU A 234 -11.20 -17.68 -8.61
C LEU A 234 -11.22 -16.92 -9.93
N ASN A 235 -10.78 -15.65 -9.97
CA ASN A 235 -10.67 -14.89 -11.22
C ASN A 235 -9.70 -15.59 -12.20
N ARG A 236 -8.51 -16.01 -11.75
CA ARG A 236 -7.58 -16.77 -12.60
C ARG A 236 -8.17 -18.08 -13.11
N GLN A 237 -8.90 -18.79 -12.26
CA GLN A 237 -9.58 -20.03 -12.68
C GLN A 237 -10.67 -19.74 -13.73
N ALA A 238 -11.44 -18.66 -13.56
CA ALA A 238 -12.43 -18.22 -14.52
C ALA A 238 -11.82 -17.85 -15.88
N ASP A 239 -10.60 -17.28 -15.91
CA ASP A 239 -9.87 -17.01 -17.16
C ASP A 239 -9.49 -18.30 -17.88
N VAL A 240 -9.00 -19.30 -17.14
CA VAL A 240 -8.68 -20.63 -17.69
C VAL A 240 -9.94 -21.31 -18.26
N GLU A 241 -11.08 -21.13 -17.60
CA GLU A 241 -12.39 -21.61 -18.07
C GLU A 241 -13.03 -20.71 -19.14
N SER A 242 -12.35 -19.65 -19.59
CA SER A 242 -12.84 -18.70 -20.60
C SER A 242 -14.17 -18.02 -20.25
N ARG A 243 -14.39 -17.73 -18.96
CA ARG A 243 -15.58 -17.05 -18.44
C ARG A 243 -15.42 -15.54 -18.54
N TRP A 244 -15.59 -15.02 -19.75
CA TRP A 244 -15.41 -13.60 -20.06
C TRP A 244 -16.63 -12.73 -19.77
N ASN A 245 -17.83 -13.33 -19.67
CA ASN A 245 -19.04 -12.61 -19.32
C ASN A 245 -19.00 -12.21 -17.83
N SER A 246 -19.06 -10.91 -17.55
CA SER A 246 -18.90 -10.38 -16.18
C SER A 246 -19.98 -10.84 -15.21
N VAL A 247 -21.23 -11.01 -15.67
CA VAL A 247 -22.35 -11.47 -14.84
C VAL A 247 -22.20 -12.95 -14.52
N GLU A 248 -21.98 -13.79 -15.54
CA GLU A 248 -21.79 -15.24 -15.36
C GLU A 248 -20.55 -15.55 -14.53
N ARG A 249 -19.46 -14.78 -14.73
CA ARG A 249 -18.23 -14.86 -13.94
C ARG A 249 -18.53 -14.56 -12.47
N MET A 250 -19.24 -13.48 -12.16
CA MET A 250 -19.56 -13.11 -10.79
C MET A 250 -20.48 -14.12 -10.10
N GLU A 251 -21.49 -14.64 -10.81
CA GLU A 251 -22.36 -15.71 -10.29
C GLU A 251 -21.59 -17.02 -10.05
N TRP A 252 -20.64 -17.34 -10.92
CA TRP A 252 -19.75 -18.49 -10.72
C TRP A 252 -18.83 -18.26 -9.51
N ILE A 253 -18.18 -17.10 -9.40
CA ILE A 253 -17.32 -16.74 -8.26
C ILE A 253 -18.10 -16.90 -6.95
N ARG A 254 -19.29 -16.30 -6.84
CA ARG A 254 -20.12 -16.36 -5.63
C ARG A 254 -20.48 -17.78 -5.21
N ARG A 255 -20.72 -18.69 -6.18
CA ARG A 255 -21.01 -20.10 -5.90
C ARG A 255 -19.80 -20.90 -5.42
N HIS A 256 -18.58 -20.48 -5.79
CA HIS A 256 -17.34 -21.19 -5.46
C HIS A 256 -16.57 -20.52 -4.32
N LEU A 257 -17.03 -19.35 -3.85
CA LEU A 257 -16.40 -18.60 -2.76
C LEU A 257 -16.75 -19.23 -1.40
N PRO A 258 -15.77 -19.77 -0.66
CA PRO A 258 -16.00 -20.30 0.69
C PRO A 258 -16.50 -19.23 1.67
N GLU A 259 -17.10 -19.66 2.77
CA GLU A 259 -17.24 -18.80 3.94
C GLU A 259 -15.89 -18.70 4.65
N ILE A 260 -15.51 -17.46 4.99
CA ILE A 260 -14.25 -17.17 5.64
C ILE A 260 -14.55 -16.74 7.07
N THR A 261 -13.95 -17.43 8.04
CA THR A 261 -14.04 -17.04 9.46
C THR A 261 -13.04 -15.91 9.72
N ALA A 262 -13.46 -14.89 10.48
CA ALA A 262 -12.53 -13.88 10.96
C ALA A 262 -11.51 -14.58 11.87
N THR A 263 -10.22 -14.42 11.57
CA THR A 263 -9.14 -14.87 12.46
C THR A 263 -9.34 -14.14 13.79
N THR A 264 -9.47 -14.90 14.88
CA THR A 264 -9.81 -14.40 16.22
C THR A 264 -8.60 -13.78 16.90
#